data_AF-K1UAK9-F1
#
_entry.id   AF-K1UAK9-F1
#
_cell.length_a   1.000
_cell.length_b   1.000
_cell.length_c   1.000
_cell.angle_alpha   90.00
_cell.angle_beta   90.00
_cell.angle_gamma   90.00
#
_symmetry.space_group_name_H-M   'P 1'
#
loop_
_entity.id
_entity.type
_entity.pdbx_description
1 polymer ?
#
loop_
_entity_poly.entity_id
_entity_poly.type
_entity_poly.pdbx_seq_one_letter_code
_entity_poly.pdbx_strand_id
1 'polypeptide(L)'
;MHGKNIFLFGTAGFGGSKEYFDKILKKVEHSLDKSNTVFGCYMCQGKMPMSVRQRYEEMKKQPIHLPNLDAMIENFDKALSHPDADDLEQLKQASKITEKAAAS
;
A
#
# COMPACT_ATOMS: atom_id res chain seq x y z
N MET A 1 -17.10 2.91 -14.46
CA MET A 1 -17.83 1.91 -13.64
C MET A 1 -18.78 2.69 -12.74
N HIS A 2 -20.07 2.36 -12.75
CA HIS A 2 -21.12 3.17 -12.10
C HIS A 2 -22.02 2.30 -11.22
N GLY A 3 -22.54 2.88 -10.14
CA GLY A 3 -23.51 2.25 -9.26
C GLY A 3 -23.03 0.94 -8.60
N LYS A 4 -21.72 0.82 -8.33
CA LYS A 4 -21.14 -0.39 -7.73
C LYS A 4 -20.75 -0.17 -6.26
N ASN A 5 -20.84 -1.25 -5.49
CA ASN A 5 -20.19 -1.36 -4.19
C ASN A 5 -18.75 -1.79 -4.40
N ILE A 6 -17.80 -1.00 -3.91
CA ILE A 6 -16.37 -1.17 -4.18
C ILE A 6 -15.63 -1.35 -2.86
N PHE A 7 -14.79 -2.39 -2.82
CA PHE A 7 -13.74 -2.53 -1.82
C PHE A 7 -12.41 -2.17 -2.48
N LEU A 8 -11.66 -1.25 -1.89
CA LEU A 8 -10.34 -0.88 -2.39
C LEU A 8 -9.27 -1.70 -1.69
N PHE A 9 -8.42 -2.37 -2.45
CA PHE A 9 -7.24 -2.99 -1.87
C PHE A 9 -6.01 -2.80 -2.73
N GLY A 10 -4.83 -2.84 -2.11
CA GLY A 10 -3.58 -2.71 -2.83
C GLY A 10 -2.36 -2.89 -1.94
N THR A 11 -1.20 -2.74 -2.55
CA THR A 11 0.09 -2.78 -1.87
C THR A 11 0.93 -1.60 -2.33
N ALA A 12 1.86 -1.14 -1.50
CA ALA A 12 2.87 -0.18 -1.92
C ALA A 12 4.26 -0.60 -1.42
N GLY A 13 5.25 -0.51 -2.31
CA GLY A 13 6.64 -0.82 -1.96
C GLY A 13 7.32 0.22 -1.08
N PHE A 14 6.76 1.43 -1.02
CA PHE A 14 7.34 2.53 -0.27
C PHE A 14 6.37 3.01 0.80
N GLY A 15 6.91 3.70 1.81
CA GLY A 15 6.11 4.41 2.80
C GLY A 15 5.27 3.46 3.64
N GLY A 16 5.91 2.54 4.37
CA GLY A 16 5.28 1.58 5.29
C GLY A 16 4.49 2.18 6.46
N SER A 17 3.95 3.39 6.32
CA SER A 17 3.10 4.08 7.29
C SER A 17 1.67 4.14 6.79
N LYS A 18 0.73 4.09 7.73
CA LYS A 18 -0.70 4.17 7.43
C LYS A 18 -1.06 5.46 6.69
N GLU A 19 -0.44 6.58 7.05
CA GLU A 19 -0.71 7.90 6.45
C GLU A 19 -0.33 7.93 4.96
N TYR A 20 0.73 7.21 4.59
CA TYR A 20 1.13 7.09 3.19
C TYR A 20 0.11 6.25 2.40
N PHE A 21 -0.30 5.10 2.94
CA PHE A 21 -1.32 4.25 2.32
C PHE A 21 -2.67 4.97 2.19
N ASP A 22 -3.11 5.69 3.23
CA ASP A 22 -4.34 6.47 3.21
C ASP A 22 -4.33 7.54 2.10
N LYS A 23 -3.17 8.16 1.81
CA LYS A 23 -3.04 9.12 0.70
C LYS A 23 -3.25 8.44 -0.66
N ILE A 24 -2.75 7.22 -0.84
CA ILE A 24 -2.94 6.46 -2.08
C ILE A 24 -4.41 6.07 -2.22
N LEU A 25 -4.98 5.46 -1.18
CA LEU A 25 -6.37 5.01 -1.16
C LEU A 25 -7.33 6.18 -1.44
N LYS A 26 -7.13 7.34 -0.82
CA LYS A 26 -7.92 8.55 -1.10
C LYS A 26 -7.81 8.95 -2.57
N LYS A 27 -6.62 8.97 -3.16
CA LYS A 27 -6.47 9.32 -4.59
C LYS A 27 -7.22 8.34 -5.50
N VAL A 28 -7.15 7.05 -5.19
CA VAL A 28 -7.88 6.01 -5.94
C VAL A 28 -9.39 6.20 -5.78
N GLU A 29 -9.86 6.42 -4.56
CA GLU A 29 -11.27 6.69 -4.27
C GLU A 29 -11.79 7.91 -5.05
N HIS A 30 -11.04 9.00 -5.10
CA HIS A 30 -11.41 10.21 -5.86
C HIS A 30 -11.48 9.98 -7.38
N SER A 31 -10.83 8.94 -7.90
CA SER A 31 -10.90 8.58 -9.32
C SER A 31 -12.17 7.81 -9.68
N LEU A 32 -12.90 7.30 -8.67
CA LEU A 32 -14.15 6.59 -8.87
C LEU A 32 -15.27 7.56 -9.19
N ASP A 33 -16.20 7.10 -10.02
CA ASP A 33 -17.43 7.84 -10.25
C ASP A 33 -18.25 7.94 -8.95
N LYS A 34 -18.86 9.11 -8.71
CA LYS A 34 -19.60 9.43 -7.47
C LYS A 34 -20.82 8.54 -7.23
N SER A 35 -21.31 7.84 -8.25
CA SER A 35 -22.41 6.87 -8.10
C SER A 35 -21.97 5.57 -7.41
N ASN A 36 -20.66 5.35 -7.22
CA ASN A 36 -20.16 4.19 -6.51
C ASN A 36 -20.09 4.41 -5.00
N THR A 37 -20.25 3.33 -4.24
CA THR A 37 -20.12 3.32 -2.79
C THR A 37 -18.87 2.54 -2.42
N VAL A 38 -17.85 3.22 -1.87
CA VAL A 38 -16.70 2.55 -1.29
C VAL A 38 -17.06 2.11 0.12
N PHE A 39 -17.14 0.79 0.33
CA PHE A 39 -17.53 0.23 1.63
C PHE A 39 -16.33 -0.12 2.50
N GLY A 40 -15.13 -0.19 1.95
CA GLY A 40 -13.96 -0.49 2.75
C GLY A 40 -12.69 -0.34 1.95
N CYS A 41 -11.58 -0.26 2.68
CA CYS A 41 -10.27 -0.26 2.08
C CYS A 41 -9.26 -1.02 2.93
N TYR A 42 -8.26 -1.58 2.25
CA TYR A 42 -7.10 -2.19 2.89
C TYR A 42 -5.86 -1.96 2.04
N MET A 43 -4.75 -1.58 2.65
CA MET A 43 -3.50 -1.47 1.94
C MET A 43 -2.35 -1.80 2.88
N CYS A 44 -1.40 -2.59 2.38
CA CYS A 44 -0.21 -2.99 3.13
C CYS A 44 1.07 -2.70 2.33
N GLN A 45 2.21 -2.97 2.95
CA GLN A 45 3.48 -2.90 2.27
C GLN A 45 3.57 -4.00 1.19
N GLY A 46 4.30 -3.75 0.10
CA GLY A 46 4.45 -4.71 -0.98
C GLY A 46 5.89 -4.88 -1.42
N LYS A 47 6.26 -6.11 -1.77
CA LYS A 47 7.60 -6.41 -2.27
C LYS A 47 7.96 -5.59 -3.50
N MET A 48 9.19 -5.06 -3.49
CA MET A 48 9.80 -4.40 -4.63
C MET A 48 10.79 -5.34 -5.34
N PRO A 49 11.06 -5.15 -6.65
CA PRO A 49 12.06 -5.94 -7.35
C PRO A 49 13.47 -5.63 -6.86
N MET A 50 14.35 -6.64 -6.81
CA MET A 50 15.73 -6.51 -6.30
C MET A 50 16.56 -5.42 -7.01
N SER A 51 16.22 -5.09 -8.26
CA SER A 51 16.84 -3.98 -9.00
C SER A 51 16.71 -2.63 -8.28
N VAL A 52 15.66 -2.44 -7.48
CA VAL A 52 15.47 -1.22 -6.67
C VAL A 52 16.49 -1.16 -5.54
N ARG A 53 16.72 -2.28 -4.85
CA ARG A 53 17.73 -2.37 -3.78
C ARG A 53 19.14 -2.16 -4.32
N GLN A 54 19.48 -2.83 -5.43
CA GLN A 54 20.78 -2.68 -6.09
C GLN A 54 21.02 -1.21 -6.47
N ARG A 55 19.99 -0.52 -7.02
CA ARG A 55 20.09 0.90 -7.34
C ARG A 55 20.42 1.76 -6.11
N TYR A 56 19.81 1.49 -4.96
CA TYR A 56 20.13 2.23 -3.72
C TYR A 56 21.55 1.96 -3.23
N GLU A 57 22.02 0.71 -3.33
CA GLU A 57 23.40 0.37 -3.00
C GLU A 57 24.42 1.03 -3.94
N GLU A 58 24.11 1.14 -5.23
CA GLU A 58 24.94 1.86 -6.21
C GLU A 58 24.96 3.37 -5.91
N MET A 59 23.81 3.97 -5.57
CA MET A 59 23.73 5.38 -5.19
C MET A 59 24.54 5.68 -3.92
N LYS A 60 24.60 4.74 -2.96
CA LYS A 60 25.37 4.89 -1.72
C LYS A 60 26.89 4.94 -1.96
N LYS A 61 27.37 4.38 -3.08
CA LYS A 61 28.80 4.42 -3.46
C LYS A 61 29.21 5.77 -4.05
N GLN A 62 28.28 6.65 -4.38
CA GLN A 62 28.58 7.96 -4.96
C GLN A 62 29.09 8.94 -3.89
N PRO A 63 30.02 9.85 -4.23
CA PRO A 63 30.62 10.80 -3.26
C PRO A 63 29.61 11.76 -2.62
N ILE A 64 28.52 12.05 -3.33
CA ILE A 64 27.39 12.84 -2.84
C ILE A 64 26.17 11.94 -2.99
N HIS A 65 25.63 11.48 -1.86
CA HIS A 65 24.48 10.60 -1.85
C HIS A 65 23.32 11.21 -1.06
N LEU A 66 22.10 10.76 -1.32
CA LEU A 66 20.93 11.21 -0.57
C LEU A 66 21.07 10.82 0.91
N PRO A 67 20.68 11.70 1.86
CA PRO A 67 20.84 11.42 3.29
C PRO A 67 19.95 10.27 3.79
N ASN A 68 18.90 9.91 3.04
CA ASN A 68 17.90 8.92 3.46
C ASN A 68 18.06 7.55 2.78
N LEU A 69 19.17 7.27 2.08
CA LEU A 69 19.37 5.98 1.39
C LEU A 69 19.30 4.78 2.32
N ASP A 70 19.85 4.89 3.53
CA ASP A 70 19.78 3.80 4.51
C ASP A 70 18.34 3.48 4.91
N ALA A 71 17.51 4.50 5.14
CA ALA A 71 16.09 4.33 5.40
C ALA A 71 15.34 3.74 4.19
N MET A 72 15.77 4.05 2.96
CA MET A 72 15.18 3.48 1.75
C MET A 72 15.52 1.98 1.59
N ILE A 73 16.74 1.59 1.94
CA ILE A 73 17.17 0.17 1.96
C ILE A 73 16.44 -0.57 3.08
N GLU A 74 16.35 0.01 4.28
CA GLU A 74 15.60 -0.59 5.40
C GLU A 74 14.12 -0.79 5.05
N ASN A 75 13.49 0.21 4.40
CA ASN A 75 12.12 0.09 3.90
C ASN A 75 12.01 -1.05 2.87
N PHE A 76 12.99 -1.19 1.97
CA PHE A 76 13.01 -2.29 1.00
C PHE A 76 13.09 -3.65 1.71
N ASP A 77 14.00 -3.78 2.67
CA ASP A 77 14.24 -5.05 3.37
C ASP A 77 13.01 -5.45 4.19
N LYS A 78 12.32 -4.50 4.83
CA LYS A 78 11.00 -4.75 5.47
C LYS A 78 9.97 -5.23 4.45
N ALA A 79 9.89 -4.58 3.29
CA ALA A 79 8.93 -4.95 2.25
C ALA A 79 9.10 -6.35 1.65
N LEU A 80 10.25 -7.01 1.84
CA LEU A 80 10.57 -8.30 1.19
C LEU A 80 9.60 -9.43 1.57
N SER A 81 9.12 -9.44 2.81
CA SER A 81 8.18 -10.42 3.32
C SER A 81 6.73 -10.09 2.97
N HIS A 82 6.43 -8.82 2.66
CA HIS A 82 5.07 -8.36 2.45
C HIS A 82 4.64 -8.40 0.97
N PRO A 83 3.38 -8.75 0.66
CA PRO A 83 2.35 -9.19 1.60
C PRO A 83 2.63 -10.58 2.18
N ASP A 84 2.44 -10.73 3.49
CA ASP A 84 2.58 -12.00 4.22
C ASP A 84 1.21 -12.60 4.61
N ALA A 85 1.23 -13.65 5.43
CA ALA A 85 0.00 -14.32 5.86
C ALA A 85 -0.91 -13.41 6.72
N ASP A 86 -0.31 -12.54 7.54
CA ASP A 86 -1.04 -11.62 8.42
C ASP A 86 -1.68 -10.52 7.58
N ASP A 87 -0.98 -10.00 6.56
CA ASP A 87 -1.55 -9.04 5.62
C ASP A 87 -2.78 -9.61 4.90
N LEU A 88 -2.68 -10.87 4.48
CA LEU A 88 -3.78 -11.57 3.81
C LEU A 88 -4.96 -11.82 4.76
N GLU A 89 -4.70 -12.11 6.04
CA GLU A 89 -5.76 -12.25 7.05
C GLU A 89 -6.45 -10.92 7.32
N GLN A 90 -5.68 -9.84 7.50
CA GLN A 90 -6.22 -8.49 7.68
C GLN A 90 -7.04 -8.05 6.47
N LEU A 91 -6.59 -8.33 5.25
CA LEU A 91 -7.36 -8.07 4.02
C LEU A 91 -8.71 -8.81 4.04
N LYS A 92 -8.69 -10.12 4.34
CA LYS A 92 -9.91 -10.94 4.44
C LYS A 92 -10.87 -10.42 5.52
N GLN A 93 -10.34 -9.92 6.63
CA GLN A 93 -11.16 -9.38 7.70
C GLN A 93 -11.75 -8.01 7.31
N ALA A 94 -10.94 -7.13 6.72
CA ALA A 94 -11.37 -5.81 6.25
C ALA A 94 -12.47 -5.92 5.18
N SER A 95 -12.40 -6.92 4.28
CA SER A 95 -13.43 -7.13 3.26
C SER A 95 -14.76 -7.64 3.80
N LYS A 96 -14.79 -8.23 5.00
CA LYS A 96 -16.00 -8.78 5.64
C LYS A 96 -16.73 -7.78 6.54
N ILE A 97 -15.99 -6.84 7.15
CA ILE A 97 -16.52 -5.97 8.22
C ILE A 97 -17.64 -5.04 7.70
N THR A 98 -17.70 -4.70 6.42
CA THR A 98 -18.65 -3.67 5.94
C THR A 98 -19.94 -4.16 5.28
N GLU A 99 -20.27 -5.45 5.33
CA GLU A 99 -21.64 -5.88 4.98
C GLU A 99 -22.66 -5.43 6.04
N LYS A 100 -22.24 -5.18 7.29
CA LYS A 100 -23.14 -4.78 8.38
C LYS A 100 -23.46 -3.28 8.46
N ALA A 101 -22.59 -2.39 7.97
CA ALA A 101 -22.83 -0.94 8.09
C ALA A 101 -23.68 -0.35 6.94
N ALA A 102 -23.87 -1.09 5.83
CA ALA A 102 -24.76 -0.70 4.74
C ALA A 102 -26.20 -1.23 4.90
N ALA A 103 -26.47 -1.99 5.96
CA ALA A 103 -27.76 -2.62 6.26
C ALA A 103 -28.45 -2.07 7.52
N SER A 104 -28.00 -0.92 8.04
CA SER A 104 -28.57 -0.23 9.20
C SER A 104 -29.01 1.18 8.84
#